data_AF-A0A2M7L686-F1
#
_entry.id   AF-A0A2M7L686-F1
#
_cell.length_a   1.000
_cell.length_b   1.000
_cell.length_c   1.000
_cell.angle_alpha   90.00
_cell.angle_beta   90.00
_cell.angle_gamma   90.00
#
_symmetry.space_group_name_H-M   'P 1'
#
loop_
_entity.id
_entity.type
_entity.pdbx_description
1 polymer ?
#
loop_
_entity_poly.entity_id
_entity_poly.type
_entity_poly.pdbx_seq_one_letter_code
_entity_poly.pdbx_strand_id
1 'polypeptide(L)'
;MIALTITLLTLLGLNMNMAFSSSLMQPDWAMALLLASLLAQRHNWFWALPLILLHDVVLYWSPAASFMVVAMIPLAMIYFDQHLGAGLPQRLLLLLLALLAMLVDGWTLQASLLTMCLCVPVWHLLTRQYAQQAA
;
A
#
# COMPACT_ATOMS: atom_id res chain seq x y z
N MET A 1 -1.74 0.44 -18.38
CA MET A 1 -0.52 -0.39 -18.24
C MET A 1 0.01 -0.38 -16.81
N ILE A 2 0.17 0.78 -16.16
CA ILE A 2 0.69 0.88 -14.77
C ILE A 2 -0.08 -0.01 -13.79
N ALA A 3 -1.42 0.07 -13.77
CA ALA A 3 -2.25 -0.75 -12.88
C ALA A 3 -1.96 -2.26 -13.05
N LEU A 4 -1.95 -2.77 -14.28
CA LEU A 4 -1.63 -4.18 -14.58
C LEU A 4 -0.23 -4.56 -14.07
N THR A 5 0.78 -3.73 -14.32
CA THR A 5 2.14 -3.98 -13.84
C THR A 5 2.19 -4.04 -12.32
N ILE A 6 1.54 -3.10 -11.63
CA ILE A 6 1.49 -3.11 -10.16
C ILE A 6 0.74 -4.36 -9.68
N THR A 7 -0.40 -4.72 -10.28
CA THR A 7 -1.13 -5.93 -9.91
C THR A 7 -0.26 -7.18 -10.03
N LEU A 8 0.46 -7.35 -11.14
CA LEU A 8 1.35 -8.49 -11.34
C LEU A 8 2.50 -8.51 -10.33
N LEU A 9 3.11 -7.35 -10.04
CA LEU A 9 4.16 -7.22 -9.04
C LEU A 9 3.64 -7.47 -7.62
N THR A 10 2.41 -7.02 -7.30
CA THR A 10 1.74 -7.29 -6.03
C THR A 10 1.49 -8.78 -5.86
N LEU A 11 0.98 -9.47 -6.89
CA LEU A 11 0.78 -10.92 -6.84
C LEU A 11 2.12 -11.66 -6.66
N LEU A 12 3.17 -11.23 -7.34
CA LEU A 12 4.52 -11.75 -7.12
C LEU A 12 4.99 -11.50 -5.68
N GLY A 13 4.81 -10.28 -5.17
CA GLY A 13 5.14 -9.90 -3.80
C GLY A 13 4.43 -10.78 -2.78
N LEU A 14 3.14 -11.03 -2.98
CA LEU A 14 2.33 -11.90 -2.12
C LEU A 14 2.88 -13.34 -2.10
N ASN A 15 3.27 -13.88 -3.27
CA ASN A 15 3.95 -15.18 -3.34
C ASN A 15 5.29 -15.18 -2.57
N MET A 16 6.08 -14.10 -2.66
CA MET A 16 7.34 -13.97 -1.90
C MET A 16 7.08 -13.92 -0.39
N ASN A 17 6.07 -13.14 0.02
CA ASN A 17 5.67 -13.04 1.42
C ASN A 17 5.30 -14.41 2.00
N MET A 18 4.55 -15.23 1.27
CA MET A 18 4.24 -16.60 1.69
C MET A 18 5.47 -17.51 1.67
N ALA A 19 6.25 -17.51 0.58
CA ALA A 19 7.39 -18.41 0.38
C ALA A 19 8.49 -18.25 1.46
N PHE A 20 8.69 -17.02 1.95
CA PHE A 20 9.75 -16.72 2.93
C PHE A 20 9.21 -16.33 4.32
N SER A 21 7.92 -16.57 4.58
CA SER A 21 7.22 -16.22 5.83
C SER A 21 7.94 -16.66 7.11
N SER A 22 8.68 -17.77 7.08
CA SER A 22 9.36 -18.34 8.25
C SER A 22 10.89 -18.18 8.27
N SER A 23 11.50 -17.60 7.23
CA SER A 23 12.95 -17.75 7.01
C SER A 23 13.74 -16.46 6.95
N LEU A 24 13.13 -15.32 6.56
CA LEU A 24 13.85 -14.08 6.29
C LEU A 24 13.06 -12.87 6.78
N MET A 25 13.79 -11.89 7.31
CA MET A 25 13.25 -10.55 7.58
C MET A 25 12.94 -9.90 6.22
N GLN A 26 11.66 -9.77 5.89
CA GLN A 26 11.21 -9.23 4.62
C GLN A 26 10.15 -8.15 4.81
N PRO A 27 10.05 -7.16 3.92
CA PRO A 27 8.90 -6.27 3.88
C PRO A 27 7.65 -7.05 3.48
N ASP A 28 6.50 -6.44 3.74
CA ASP A 28 5.29 -6.79 3.02
C ASP A 28 5.35 -6.18 1.61
N TRP A 29 5.79 -6.97 0.63
CA TRP A 29 5.99 -6.52 -0.74
C TRP A 29 4.66 -6.14 -1.38
N ALA A 30 3.63 -6.96 -1.16
CA ALA A 30 2.31 -6.73 -1.71
C ALA A 30 1.70 -5.45 -1.14
N MET A 31 1.71 -5.30 0.20
CA MET A 31 1.18 -4.11 0.86
C MET A 31 1.95 -2.84 0.47
N ALA A 32 3.28 -2.89 0.39
CA ALA A 32 4.09 -1.74 -0.03
C ALA A 32 3.70 -1.24 -1.43
N LEU A 33 3.54 -2.15 -2.38
CA LEU A 33 3.17 -1.80 -3.76
C LEU A 33 1.73 -1.26 -3.85
N LEU A 34 0.79 -1.87 -3.13
CA LEU A 34 -0.61 -1.46 -3.10
C LEU A 34 -0.77 -0.09 -2.43
N LEU A 35 -0.16 0.12 -1.27
CA LEU A 35 -0.14 1.43 -0.59
C LEU A 35 0.53 2.50 -1.45
N ALA A 36 1.68 2.19 -2.06
CA ALA A 36 2.34 3.13 -2.95
C ALA A 36 1.44 3.55 -4.12
N SER A 37 0.68 2.62 -4.68
CA SER A 37 -0.25 2.90 -5.76
C SER A 37 -1.44 3.77 -5.34
N LEU A 38 -1.97 3.55 -4.13
CA LEU A 38 -3.05 4.33 -3.53
C LEU A 38 -2.61 5.77 -3.24
N LEU A 39 -1.43 5.92 -2.63
CA LEU A 39 -0.87 7.22 -2.29
C LEU A 39 -0.42 8.01 -3.54
N ALA A 40 -0.08 7.31 -4.63
CA ALA A 40 0.36 7.95 -5.88
C ALA A 40 -0.80 8.65 -6.60
N GLN A 41 -1.96 8.01 -6.69
CA GLN A 41 -3.10 8.56 -7.42
C GLN A 41 -4.42 8.15 -6.78
N ARG A 42 -5.25 9.14 -6.47
CA ARG A 42 -6.51 8.96 -5.74
C ARG A 42 -7.41 7.88 -6.35
N HIS A 43 -7.56 7.83 -7.67
CA HIS A 43 -8.50 6.91 -8.33
C HIS A 43 -8.05 5.44 -8.38
N ASN A 44 -6.83 5.13 -7.94
CA ASN A 44 -6.34 3.74 -7.93
C ASN A 44 -7.08 2.84 -6.95
N TRP A 45 -7.88 3.41 -6.04
CA TRP A 45 -8.66 2.67 -5.04
C TRP A 45 -9.56 1.59 -5.65
N PHE A 46 -10.11 1.82 -6.84
CA PHE A 46 -11.07 0.88 -7.45
C PHE A 46 -10.46 -0.50 -7.69
N TRP A 47 -9.18 -0.56 -8.09
CA TRP A 47 -8.48 -1.82 -8.35
C TRP A 47 -7.54 -2.23 -7.22
N ALA A 48 -7.01 -1.28 -6.44
CA ALA A 48 -6.11 -1.57 -5.34
C ALA A 48 -6.86 -2.17 -4.13
N LEU A 49 -8.06 -1.68 -3.78
CA LEU A 49 -8.81 -2.20 -2.63
C LEU A 49 -9.19 -3.68 -2.76
N PRO A 50 -9.69 -4.17 -3.92
CA PRO A 50 -9.91 -5.62 -4.11
C PRO A 50 -8.64 -6.46 -3.90
N LEU A 51 -7.46 -5.94 -4.31
CA LEU A 51 -6.20 -6.65 -4.12
C LEU A 51 -5.71 -6.63 -2.67
N ILE A 52 -6.01 -5.56 -1.92
CA ILE A 52 -5.75 -5.51 -0.47
C ILE A 52 -6.66 -6.49 0.27
N LEU A 53 -7.93 -6.59 -0.13
CA LEU A 53 -8.84 -7.59 0.43
C LEU A 53 -8.32 -9.01 0.15
N LEU A 54 -7.88 -9.27 -1.09
CA LEU A 54 -7.27 -10.56 -1.45
C LEU A 54 -6.02 -10.83 -0.61
N HIS A 55 -5.15 -9.83 -0.46
CA HIS A 55 -3.97 -9.89 0.37
C HIS A 55 -4.30 -10.32 1.81
N ASP A 56 -5.29 -9.67 2.41
CA ASP A 56 -5.70 -9.92 3.78
C ASP A 56 -6.27 -11.33 3.97
N VAL A 57 -7.11 -11.77 3.03
CA VAL A 57 -7.67 -13.13 3.03
C VAL A 57 -6.57 -14.17 2.89
N VAL A 58 -5.54 -13.93 2.06
CA VAL A 58 -4.48 -14.92 1.84
C VAL A 58 -3.48 -14.97 3.00
N LEU A 59 -3.06 -13.83 3.56
CA LEU A 59 -2.05 -13.81 4.62
C LEU A 59 -2.63 -14.04 6.02
N TYR A 60 -3.82 -13.53 6.30
CA TYR A 60 -4.40 -13.57 7.66
C TYR A 60 -5.64 -14.45 7.77
N TRP A 61 -6.14 -15.00 6.66
CA TRP A 61 -7.43 -15.71 6.63
C TRP A 61 -8.60 -14.86 7.17
N SER A 62 -8.46 -13.54 7.10
CA SER A 62 -9.42 -12.57 7.63
C SER A 62 -9.49 -11.38 6.67
N PRO A 63 -10.70 -10.93 6.27
CA PRO A 63 -10.85 -9.80 5.36
C PRO A 63 -10.65 -8.43 6.03
N ALA A 64 -10.40 -8.38 7.34
CA ALA A 64 -10.49 -7.16 8.13
C ALA A 64 -9.21 -6.82 8.90
N ALA A 65 -8.07 -7.44 8.57
CA ALA A 65 -6.79 -7.17 9.23
C ALA A 65 -6.33 -5.74 8.92
N SER A 66 -5.84 -5.52 7.69
CA SER A 66 -5.35 -4.22 7.23
C SER A 66 -6.37 -3.48 6.36
N PHE A 67 -7.26 -4.22 5.69
CA PHE A 67 -8.21 -3.71 4.70
C PHE A 67 -9.09 -2.60 5.27
N MET A 68 -9.59 -2.75 6.50
CA MET A 68 -10.46 -1.74 7.12
C MET A 68 -9.75 -0.39 7.24
N VAL A 69 -8.49 -0.39 7.63
CA VAL A 69 -7.69 0.83 7.76
C VAL A 69 -7.32 1.38 6.38
N VAL A 70 -6.89 0.51 5.46
CA VAL A 70 -6.44 0.96 4.13
C VAL A 70 -7.61 1.42 3.25
N ALA A 71 -8.81 0.85 3.41
CA ALA A 71 -10.03 1.30 2.73
C ALA A 71 -10.43 2.73 3.12
N MET A 72 -10.03 3.20 4.31
CA MET A 72 -10.26 4.57 4.74
C MET A 72 -9.27 5.56 4.10
N ILE A 73 -8.11 5.09 3.61
CA ILE A 73 -7.08 5.97 3.02
C ILE A 73 -7.59 6.74 1.81
N PRO A 74 -8.21 6.12 0.78
CA PRO A 74 -8.77 6.87 -0.35
C PRO A 74 -9.78 7.93 0.06
N LEU A 75 -10.65 7.63 1.03
CA LEU A 75 -11.65 8.57 1.54
C LEU A 75 -10.97 9.76 2.24
N ALA A 76 -9.99 9.47 3.09
CA ALA A 76 -9.21 10.49 3.77
C ALA A 76 -8.42 11.35 2.76
N MET A 77 -7.81 10.75 1.74
CA MET A 77 -7.12 11.48 0.67
C MET A 77 -8.06 12.43 -0.06
N ILE A 78 -9.26 11.99 -0.45
CA ILE A 78 -10.24 12.85 -1.12
C ILE A 78 -10.60 14.05 -0.23
N TYR A 79 -10.86 13.80 1.06
CA TYR A 79 -11.20 14.85 2.02
C TYR A 79 -10.04 15.85 2.20
N PHE A 80 -8.83 15.36 2.47
CA PHE A 80 -7.69 16.25 2.73
C PHE A 80 -7.20 16.97 1.47
N ASP A 81 -7.21 16.32 0.30
CA ASP A 81 -6.84 16.97 -0.96
C ASP A 81 -7.80 18.13 -1.28
N GLN A 82 -9.07 18.05 -0.89
CA GLN A 82 -10.05 19.13 -1.08
C GLN A 82 -9.83 20.31 -0.12
N HIS A 83 -9.42 20.06 1.13
CA HIS A 83 -9.35 21.09 2.17
C HIS A 83 -7.95 21.69 2.35
N LEU A 84 -6.90 20.88 2.20
CA LEU A 84 -5.50 21.22 2.47
C LEU A 84 -4.65 21.24 1.19
N GLY A 85 -5.19 20.75 0.07
CA GLY A 85 -4.46 20.55 -1.17
C GLY A 85 -3.60 19.29 -1.17
N ALA A 86 -3.04 18.94 -2.33
CA ALA A 86 -2.22 17.76 -2.50
C ALA A 86 -0.83 17.92 -1.85
N GLY A 87 -0.72 17.54 -0.57
CA GLY A 87 0.51 17.61 0.22
C GLY A 87 1.25 16.27 0.38
N LEU A 88 2.56 16.36 0.61
CA LEU A 88 3.42 15.23 1.04
C LEU A 88 3.16 14.81 2.51
N PRO A 89 2.99 15.75 3.48
CA PRO A 89 2.79 15.38 4.89
C PRO A 89 1.54 14.54 5.15
N GLN A 90 0.41 14.86 4.50
CA GLN A 90 -0.83 14.10 4.65
C GLN A 90 -0.67 12.64 4.19
N ARG A 91 0.07 12.40 3.09
CA ARG A 91 0.26 11.06 2.51
C ARG A 91 1.20 10.23 3.37
N LEU A 92 2.22 10.86 3.97
CA LEU A 92 3.05 10.22 4.99
C LEU A 92 2.24 9.82 6.22
N LEU A 93 1.33 10.68 6.70
CA LEU A 93 0.45 10.33 7.81
C LEU A 93 -0.43 9.11 7.50
N LEU A 94 -1.00 9.06 6.30
CA LEU A 94 -1.81 7.91 5.85
C LEU A 94 -0.98 6.63 5.70
N LEU A 95 0.27 6.74 5.20
CA LEU A 95 1.21 5.62 5.18
C LEU A 95 1.51 5.12 6.59
N LEU A 96 1.79 6.02 7.54
CA LEU A 96 2.06 5.65 8.93
C LEU A 96 0.85 4.97 9.58
N LEU A 97 -0.37 5.42 9.26
CA LEU A 97 -1.60 4.78 9.74
C LEU A 97 -1.72 3.33 9.25
N ALA A 98 -1.43 3.09 7.97
CA ALA A 98 -1.42 1.72 7.42
C ALA A 98 -0.36 0.84 8.07
N LEU A 99 0.84 1.37 8.30
CA LEU A 99 1.92 0.62 8.97
C LEU A 99 1.58 0.30 10.42
N LEU A 100 0.87 1.20 11.11
CA LEU A 100 0.40 0.95 12.47
C LEU A 100 -0.63 -0.18 12.52
N ALA A 101 -1.50 -0.29 11.51
CA ALA A 101 -2.41 -1.43 11.37
C ALA A 101 -1.64 -2.75 11.23
N MET A 102 -0.61 -2.79 10.38
CA MET A 102 0.24 -3.99 10.23
C MET A 102 0.90 -4.40 11.55
N LEU A 103 1.36 -3.44 12.36
CA LEU A 103 1.95 -3.73 13.67
C LEU A 103 0.92 -4.35 14.64
N VAL A 104 -0.34 -3.91 14.59
CA VAL A 104 -1.43 -4.48 15.38
C VAL A 104 -1.75 -5.91 14.92
N ASP A 105 -1.66 -6.17 13.62
CA ASP A 105 -1.85 -7.51 13.02
C ASP A 105 -0.66 -8.46 13.23
N GLY A 106 0.36 -8.05 14.01
CA GLY A 106 1.46 -8.91 14.44
C GLY A 106 2.72 -8.85 13.58
N TRP A 107 2.80 -7.93 12.61
CA TRP A 107 4.07 -7.71 11.90
C TRP A 107 5.12 -7.09 12.81
N THR A 108 6.38 -7.48 12.58
CA THR A 108 7.51 -6.94 13.34
C THR A 108 7.79 -5.49 12.92
N LEU A 109 8.32 -4.70 13.85
CA LEU A 109 8.69 -3.31 13.59
C LEU A 109 9.65 -3.19 12.40
N GLN A 110 10.61 -4.10 12.28
CA GLN A 110 11.58 -4.06 11.20
C GLN A 110 10.92 -4.36 9.85
N ALA A 111 9.98 -5.31 9.79
CA ALA A 111 9.26 -5.59 8.55
C ALA A 111 8.38 -4.41 8.14
N SER A 112 7.74 -3.72 9.08
CA SER A 112 6.99 -2.49 8.81
C SER A 112 7.91 -1.37 8.32
N LEU A 113 9.09 -1.19 8.90
CA LEU A 113 10.08 -0.22 8.42
C LEU A 113 10.59 -0.55 7.02
N LEU A 114 10.85 -1.84 6.72
CA LEU A 114 11.24 -2.27 5.38
C LEU A 114 10.10 -2.01 4.38
N THR A 115 8.85 -2.25 4.78
CA THR A 115 7.66 -1.97 3.98
C THR A 115 7.56 -0.48 3.66
N MET A 116 7.82 0.39 4.64
CA MET A 116 7.91 1.84 4.44
C MET A 116 9.03 2.22 3.48
N CYS A 117 10.24 1.68 3.68
CA CYS A 117 11.41 1.94 2.86
C CYS A 117 11.22 1.51 1.41
N LEU A 118 10.42 0.47 1.15
CA LEU A 118 10.03 0.05 -0.18
C LEU A 118 8.89 0.92 -0.75
N CYS A 119 7.89 1.23 0.07
CA CYS A 119 6.70 1.97 -0.35
C CYS A 119 7.02 3.39 -0.79
N VAL A 120 7.82 4.15 -0.04
CA VAL A 120 8.13 5.57 -0.32
C VAL A 120 8.77 5.79 -1.71
N PRO A 121 9.84 5.09 -2.11
CA PRO A 121 10.44 5.29 -3.43
C PRO A 121 9.50 4.84 -4.55
N VAL A 122 8.77 3.73 -4.39
CA VAL A 122 7.80 3.28 -5.38
C VAL A 122 6.69 4.31 -5.55
N TRP A 123 6.16 4.83 -4.44
CA TRP A 123 5.15 5.88 -4.45
C TRP A 123 5.63 7.12 -5.21
N HIS A 124 6.87 7.56 -4.97
CA HIS A 124 7.45 8.71 -5.67
C HIS A 124 7.60 8.46 -7.17
N LEU A 125 8.08 7.28 -7.56
CA LEU A 125 8.21 6.88 -8.98
C LEU A 125 6.84 6.84 -9.69
N LEU A 126 5.85 6.22 -9.06
CA LEU A 126 4.49 6.14 -9.60
C LEU A 126 3.86 7.52 -9.75
N THR A 127 4.00 8.39 -8.74
CA THR A 127 3.49 9.77 -8.80
C THR A 127 4.07 10.53 -9.99
N ARG A 128 5.38 10.37 -10.25
CA ARG A 128 6.05 10.99 -11.40
C ARG A 128 5.54 10.43 -12.74
N GLN A 129 5.37 9.11 -12.83
CA GLN A 129 4.85 8.47 -14.04
C GLN A 129 3.41 8.91 -14.35
N TYR A 130 2.54 8.98 -13.34
CA TYR A 130 1.18 9.47 -13.52
C TYR A 130 1.12 10.94 -13.93
N ALA A 131 2.01 11.78 -13.37
CA ALA A 131 2.12 13.18 -13.78
C ALA A 131 2.56 13.32 -15.25
N GLN A 132 3.50 12.48 -15.72
CA GLN A 132 3.94 12.47 -17.12
C GLN A 132 2.87 12.00 -18.10
N GLN A 133 1.96 11.12 -17.68
CA GLN A 133 0.86 10.65 -18.52
C GLN A 133 -0.31 11.63 -18.64
N ALA A 134 -0.41 12.56 -17.69
CA ALA A 134 -1.47 13.57 -17.65
C ALA A 134 -1.10 14.87 -18.40
N ALA A 135 0.17 15.06 -18.75
CA ALA A 135 0.70 16.19 -19.51
C ALA A 135 0.71 15.89 -21.01
#